data_AF-A0A7J7SKM7-F1
#
_entry.id   AF-A0A7J7SKM7-F1
#
_cell.length_a   1.000
_cell.length_b   1.000
_cell.length_c   1.000
_cell.angle_alpha   90.00
_cell.angle_beta   90.00
_cell.angle_gamma   90.00
#
_symmetry.space_group_name_H-M   'P 1'
#
loop_
_entity.id
_entity.type
_entity.pdbx_description
1 polymer ?
#
loop_
_entity_poly.entity_id
_entity_poly.type
_entity_poly.pdbx_seq_one_letter_code
_entity_poly.pdbx_strand_id
1 'polypeptide(L)'
;MNRYLVPVSVLGTAVGGAVLLKDYVAGGACPSKATIQGKTVIVTGANTGIGKQTALELARRGGNIILACRDMEKCEAAAKDIRGVTLNHHVNARHLDLASLKSIREFAAKITEEEQQVHVLVNNAAVMRCPHWTTEDGFEMQLGVNYLGHFLLTNLLLDKLKASAPSRIINLSSLAHVAGRIDFDDLNWEKRKYDTKAAYCQSKLAVILFTKELSRRLQGI
;
A
#
# COMPACT_ATOMS: atom_id res chain seq x y z
N MET A 1 27.19 36.50 -32.33
CA MET A 1 26.70 35.67 -31.21
C MET A 1 26.17 34.37 -31.79
N ASN A 2 26.67 33.20 -31.36
CA ASN A 2 26.31 31.93 -31.97
C ASN A 2 24.82 31.64 -31.73
N ARG A 3 24.02 31.50 -32.80
CA ARG A 3 22.56 31.33 -32.73
C ARG A 3 22.11 30.10 -31.93
N TYR A 4 23.02 29.16 -31.71
CA TYR A 4 22.77 27.94 -30.95
C TYR A 4 23.13 28.08 -29.45
N LEU A 5 23.88 29.10 -29.04
CA LEU A 5 24.36 29.24 -27.66
C LEU A 5 23.21 29.46 -26.66
N VAL A 6 22.28 30.36 -26.99
CA VAL A 6 21.12 30.66 -26.14
C VAL A 6 20.16 29.47 -26.05
N PRO A 7 19.75 28.83 -27.16
CA PRO A 7 18.91 27.62 -27.11
C PRO A 7 19.53 26.48 -26.30
N VAL A 8 20.82 26.21 -26.47
CA VAL A 8 21.52 25.14 -25.74
C VAL A 8 21.61 25.45 -24.25
N SER A 9 21.85 26.71 -23.87
CA SER A 9 21.90 27.13 -22.46
C SER A 9 20.54 27.03 -21.77
N VAL A 10 19.46 27.41 -22.47
CA VAL A 10 18.08 27.26 -21.97
C VAL A 10 17.73 25.78 -21.79
N LEU A 11 18.05 24.94 -22.77
CA LEU A 11 17.82 23.50 -22.68
C LEU A 11 18.60 22.87 -21.51
N GLY A 12 19.87 23.21 -21.36
CA GLY A 12 20.71 22.73 -20.25
C GLY A 12 20.16 23.14 -18.89
N THR A 13 19.68 24.39 -18.76
CA THR A 13 19.07 24.89 -17.51
C THR A 13 17.76 24.18 -17.20
N ALA A 14 16.91 23.96 -18.20
CA ALA A 14 15.64 23.25 -18.03
C ALA A 14 15.86 21.79 -17.63
N VAL A 15 16.79 21.10 -18.29
CA VAL A 15 17.16 19.71 -17.95
C VAL A 15 17.76 19.63 -16.56
N GLY A 16 18.70 20.52 -16.23
CA GLY A 16 19.32 20.59 -14.90
C GLY A 16 18.30 20.85 -13.79
N GLY A 17 17.40 21.82 -14.01
CA GLY A 17 16.31 22.13 -13.07
C GLY A 17 15.35 20.94 -12.87
N ALA A 18 15.01 20.22 -13.95
CA ALA A 18 14.18 19.04 -13.87
C ALA A 18 14.86 17.88 -13.09
N VAL A 19 16.17 17.68 -13.29
CA VAL A 19 16.95 16.69 -12.53
C VAL A 19 17.00 17.05 -11.05
N LEU A 20 17.30 18.31 -10.72
CA LEU A 20 17.35 18.77 -9.33
C LEU A 20 15.99 18.65 -8.64
N LEU A 21 14.89 19.00 -9.33
CA LEU A 21 13.55 18.83 -8.80
C LEU A 21 13.21 17.35 -8.59
N LYS A 22 13.57 16.48 -9.55
CA LYS A 22 13.39 15.03 -9.41
C LYS A 22 14.17 14.50 -8.21
N ASP A 23 15.43 14.85 -8.06
CA ASP A 23 16.27 14.37 -6.96
C ASP A 23 15.78 14.89 -5.60
N TYR A 24 15.30 16.14 -5.56
CA TYR A 24 14.68 16.71 -4.37
C TYR A 24 13.38 15.99 -3.98
N VAL A 25 12.55 15.61 -4.97
CA VAL A 25 11.23 14.99 -4.72
C VAL A 25 11.32 13.47 -4.53
N ALA A 26 12.24 12.78 -5.22
CA ALA A 26 12.34 11.32 -5.21
C ALA A 26 12.89 10.75 -3.89
N GLY A 27 13.51 11.60 -3.05
CA GLY A 27 14.12 11.17 -1.81
C GLY A 27 15.39 10.34 -2.01
N GLY A 28 15.98 9.87 -0.90
CA GLY A 28 17.19 9.06 -0.93
C GLY A 28 16.94 7.59 -1.26
N ALA A 29 17.95 6.91 -1.81
CA ALA A 29 17.94 5.46 -1.95
C ALA A 29 18.02 4.77 -0.58
N CYS A 30 17.34 3.64 -0.40
CA CYS A 30 17.46 2.83 0.80
C CYS A 30 18.87 2.22 0.88
N PRO A 31 19.72 2.61 1.86
CA PRO A 31 21.10 2.10 1.94
C PRO A 31 21.19 0.69 2.52
N SER A 32 20.08 0.17 3.06
CA SER A 32 20.06 -1.14 3.73
C SER A 32 20.36 -2.26 2.75
N LYS A 33 21.28 -3.15 3.12
CA LYS A 33 21.62 -4.39 2.38
C LYS A 33 20.92 -5.63 2.95
N ALA A 34 20.00 -5.45 3.90
CA ALA A 34 19.31 -6.58 4.54
C ALA A 34 18.49 -7.40 3.53
N THR A 35 18.56 -8.72 3.64
CA THR A 35 17.76 -9.66 2.85
C THR A 35 16.60 -10.21 3.68
N ILE A 36 15.60 -10.78 3.01
CA ILE A 36 14.41 -11.38 3.63
C ILE A 36 14.13 -12.77 3.06
N GLN A 37 15.20 -13.53 2.81
CA GLN A 37 15.12 -14.81 2.12
C GLN A 37 14.17 -15.78 2.83
N GLY A 38 13.24 -16.36 2.07
CA GLY A 38 12.22 -17.28 2.59
C GLY A 38 11.09 -16.62 3.38
N LYS A 39 11.11 -15.30 3.59
CA LYS A 39 10.02 -14.61 4.28
C LYS A 39 8.86 -14.32 3.33
N THR A 40 7.67 -14.83 3.67
CA THR A 40 6.42 -14.49 3.00
C THR A 40 5.96 -13.08 3.35
N VAL A 41 5.71 -12.27 2.31
CA VAL A 41 5.28 -10.87 2.41
C VAL A 41 4.04 -10.63 1.55
N ILE A 42 2.98 -10.13 2.17
CA ILE A 42 1.76 -9.71 1.48
C ILE A 42 1.82 -8.20 1.25
N VAL A 43 1.61 -7.76 0.00
CA VAL A 43 1.52 -6.34 -0.35
C VAL A 43 0.19 -6.09 -1.06
N THR A 44 -0.71 -5.35 -0.40
CA THR A 44 -2.00 -4.96 -1.00
C THR A 44 -1.78 -3.85 -2.04
N GLY A 45 -2.49 -3.87 -3.17
CA GLY A 45 -2.39 -2.83 -4.21
C GLY A 45 -1.01 -2.77 -4.87
N ALA A 46 -0.39 -3.93 -5.06
CA ALA A 46 0.97 -4.07 -5.57
C ALA A 46 1.10 -4.15 -7.10
N ASN A 47 0.02 -3.91 -7.84
CA ASN A 47 0.03 -3.92 -9.30
C ASN A 47 0.61 -2.62 -9.91
N THR A 48 0.64 -1.52 -9.15
CA THR A 48 1.13 -0.21 -9.61
C THR A 48 1.82 0.59 -8.50
N GLY A 49 2.45 1.72 -8.86
CA GLY A 49 2.91 2.74 -7.93
C GLY A 49 3.84 2.24 -6.81
N ILE A 50 3.62 2.77 -5.60
CA ILE A 50 4.43 2.47 -4.40
C ILE A 50 4.37 0.98 -4.05
N GLY A 51 3.19 0.36 -4.14
CA GLY A 51 3.01 -1.06 -3.85
C GLY A 51 3.83 -1.95 -4.79
N LYS A 52 3.82 -1.68 -6.10
CA LYS A 52 4.62 -2.44 -7.07
C LYS A 52 6.12 -2.30 -6.82
N GLN A 53 6.60 -1.08 -6.55
CA GLN A 53 8.03 -0.87 -6.25
C GLN A 53 8.45 -1.52 -4.93
N THR A 54 7.56 -1.52 -3.93
CA THR A 54 7.77 -2.21 -2.66
C THR A 54 7.87 -3.72 -2.88
N ALA A 55 6.92 -4.31 -3.62
CA ALA A 55 6.94 -5.72 -3.98
C ALA A 55 8.20 -6.10 -4.78
N LEU A 56 8.60 -5.27 -5.73
CA LEU A 56 9.80 -5.46 -6.54
C LEU A 56 11.07 -5.52 -5.67
N GLU A 57 11.24 -4.54 -4.79
CA GLU A 57 12.45 -4.45 -3.95
C GLU A 57 12.50 -5.57 -2.89
N LEU A 58 11.35 -5.97 -2.34
CA LEU A 58 11.27 -7.11 -1.43
C LEU A 58 11.53 -8.44 -2.15
N ALA A 59 11.08 -8.59 -3.40
CA ALA A 59 11.40 -9.74 -4.24
C ALA A 59 12.90 -9.83 -4.54
N ARG A 60 13.56 -8.70 -4.87
CA ARG A 60 15.03 -8.63 -5.05
C ARG A 60 15.80 -9.09 -3.82
N ARG A 61 15.23 -8.88 -2.63
CA ARG A 61 15.81 -9.27 -1.35
C ARG A 61 15.50 -10.73 -0.96
N GLY A 62 14.89 -11.51 -1.86
CA GLY A 62 14.62 -12.94 -1.70
C GLY A 62 13.30 -13.27 -0.98
N GLY A 63 12.40 -12.30 -0.83
CA GLY A 63 11.10 -12.55 -0.20
C GLY A 63 10.16 -13.36 -1.10
N ASN A 64 9.27 -14.12 -0.49
CA ASN A 64 8.14 -14.76 -1.17
C ASN A 64 6.99 -13.74 -1.19
N ILE A 65 6.72 -13.14 -2.34
CA ILE A 65 5.84 -11.97 -2.43
C ILE A 65 4.45 -12.35 -2.91
N ILE A 66 3.43 -11.93 -2.17
CA ILE A 66 2.03 -12.06 -2.54
C ILE A 66 1.51 -10.67 -2.89
N LEU A 67 1.29 -10.43 -4.18
CA LEU A 67 0.63 -9.24 -4.68
C LEU A 67 -0.87 -9.42 -4.53
N ALA A 68 -1.49 -8.70 -3.60
CA ALA A 68 -2.92 -8.78 -3.35
C ALA A 68 -3.64 -7.59 -4.00
N CYS A 69 -4.36 -7.82 -5.10
CA CYS A 69 -4.99 -6.75 -5.88
C CYS A 69 -6.39 -7.13 -6.37
N ARG A 70 -7.22 -6.12 -6.64
CA ARG A 70 -8.57 -6.29 -7.20
C ARG A 70 -8.56 -6.72 -8.67
N ASP A 71 -7.74 -6.07 -9.49
CA ASP A 71 -7.64 -6.34 -10.92
C ASP A 71 -6.57 -7.42 -11.15
N MET A 72 -7.01 -8.66 -11.37
CA MET A 72 -6.12 -9.81 -11.50
C MET A 72 -5.28 -9.80 -12.78
N GLU A 73 -5.79 -9.22 -13.87
CA GLU A 73 -5.02 -9.11 -15.11
C GLU A 73 -3.80 -8.19 -14.89
N LYS A 74 -4.04 -7.01 -14.32
CA LYS A 74 -2.94 -6.09 -13.95
C LYS A 74 -2.03 -6.67 -12.88
N CYS A 75 -2.59 -7.43 -11.93
CA CYS A 75 -1.82 -8.05 -10.86
C CYS A 75 -0.86 -9.11 -11.40
N GLU A 76 -1.33 -10.00 -12.28
CA GLU A 76 -0.48 -11.02 -12.91
C GLU A 76 0.56 -10.42 -13.84
N ALA A 77 0.20 -9.37 -14.59
CA ALA A 77 1.16 -8.64 -15.40
C ALA A 77 2.29 -8.04 -14.53
N ALA A 78 1.96 -7.44 -13.39
CA ALA A 78 2.94 -6.91 -12.45
C ALA A 78 3.78 -8.02 -11.79
N ALA A 79 3.17 -9.13 -11.40
CA ALA A 79 3.90 -10.28 -10.85
C ALA A 79 4.88 -10.85 -11.88
N LYS A 80 4.45 -11.03 -13.13
CA LYS A 80 5.30 -11.50 -14.24
C LYS A 80 6.49 -10.57 -14.48
N ASP A 81 6.25 -9.27 -14.50
CA ASP A 81 7.30 -8.25 -14.63
C ASP A 81 8.34 -8.34 -13.49
N ILE A 82 7.87 -8.42 -12.24
CA ILE A 82 8.75 -8.56 -11.08
C ILE A 82 9.56 -9.87 -11.16
N ARG A 83 8.92 -11.01 -11.49
CA ARG A 83 9.63 -12.29 -11.68
C ARG A 83 10.74 -12.15 -12.73
N GLY A 84 10.45 -11.49 -13.86
CA GLY A 84 11.41 -11.27 -14.94
C GLY A 84 12.60 -10.40 -14.54
N VAL A 85 12.35 -9.30 -13.80
CA VAL A 85 13.40 -8.36 -13.37
C VAL A 85 14.25 -8.91 -12.23
N THR A 86 13.66 -9.71 -11.34
CA THR A 86 14.34 -10.17 -10.11
C THR A 86 14.86 -11.59 -10.18
N LEU A 87 14.41 -12.37 -11.18
CA LEU A 87 14.61 -13.82 -11.29
C LEU A 87 14.08 -14.59 -10.07
N ASN A 88 13.24 -13.97 -9.24
CA ASN A 88 12.59 -14.60 -8.11
C ASN A 88 11.25 -15.19 -8.56
N HIS A 89 11.13 -16.52 -8.56
CA HIS A 89 9.91 -17.23 -8.98
C HIS A 89 8.79 -17.20 -7.92
N HIS A 90 9.10 -16.84 -6.68
CA HIS A 90 8.16 -16.81 -5.55
C HIS A 90 7.41 -15.48 -5.46
N VAL A 91 6.85 -15.03 -6.57
CA VAL A 91 6.04 -13.80 -6.65
C VAL A 91 4.69 -14.17 -7.22
N ASN A 92 3.65 -14.17 -6.40
CA ASN A 92 2.33 -14.69 -6.74
C ASN A 92 1.29 -13.56 -6.70
N ALA A 93 0.41 -13.51 -7.70
CA ALA A 93 -0.77 -12.64 -7.65
C ALA A 93 -1.92 -13.37 -6.96
N ARG A 94 -2.70 -12.63 -6.16
CA ARG A 94 -3.89 -13.10 -5.47
C ARG A 94 -4.96 -12.02 -5.51
N HIS A 95 -6.20 -12.44 -5.71
CA HIS A 95 -7.33 -11.53 -5.76
C HIS A 95 -7.67 -11.00 -4.36
N LEU A 96 -7.76 -9.69 -4.22
CA LEU A 96 -8.24 -9.01 -3.01
C LEU A 96 -8.90 -7.69 -3.40
N ASP A 97 -10.21 -7.59 -3.15
CA ASP A 97 -10.92 -6.31 -3.17
C ASP A 97 -11.18 -5.83 -1.73
N LEU A 98 -10.57 -4.68 -1.37
CA LEU A 98 -10.75 -4.07 -0.05
C LEU A 98 -12.09 -3.34 0.09
N ALA A 99 -12.83 -3.15 -1.01
CA ALA A 99 -14.19 -2.62 -0.99
C ALA A 99 -15.26 -3.71 -0.76
N SER A 100 -14.85 -4.94 -0.42
CA SER A 100 -15.73 -6.08 -0.15
C SER A 100 -15.25 -6.88 1.06
N LEU A 101 -15.99 -6.84 2.17
CA LEU A 101 -15.65 -7.64 3.36
C LEU A 101 -15.66 -9.15 3.06
N LYS A 102 -16.51 -9.58 2.12
CA LYS A 102 -16.52 -10.96 1.61
C LYS A 102 -15.18 -11.30 0.95
N SER A 103 -14.71 -10.47 0.01
CA SER A 103 -13.43 -10.69 -0.66
C SER A 103 -12.26 -10.73 0.33
N ILE A 104 -12.26 -9.86 1.34
CA ILE A 104 -11.23 -9.83 2.38
C ILE A 104 -11.20 -11.15 3.19
N ARG A 105 -12.37 -11.67 3.56
CA ARG A 105 -12.48 -12.94 4.30
C ARG A 105 -12.03 -14.12 3.47
N GLU A 106 -12.44 -14.18 2.21
CA GLU A 106 -12.01 -15.24 1.28
C GLU A 106 -10.50 -15.23 1.05
N PHE A 107 -9.92 -14.04 0.86
CA PHE A 107 -8.47 -13.89 0.74
C PHE A 107 -7.75 -14.36 2.00
N ALA A 108 -8.16 -13.90 3.18
CA ALA A 108 -7.51 -14.26 4.43
C ALA A 108 -7.63 -15.76 4.75
N ALA A 109 -8.77 -16.38 4.44
CA ALA A 109 -8.97 -17.82 4.58
C ALA A 109 -7.99 -18.61 3.70
N LYS A 110 -7.89 -18.25 2.40
CA LYS A 110 -6.94 -18.89 1.48
C LYS A 110 -5.49 -18.72 1.91
N ILE A 111 -5.10 -17.53 2.35
CA ILE A 111 -3.73 -17.31 2.87
C ILE A 111 -3.48 -18.17 4.11
N THR A 112 -4.47 -18.30 4.99
CA THR A 112 -4.32 -19.11 6.21
C THR A 112 -4.17 -20.59 5.89
N GLU A 113 -4.83 -21.07 4.83
CA GLU A 113 -4.76 -22.45 4.34
C GLU A 113 -3.46 -22.74 3.55
N GLU A 114 -3.14 -21.89 2.56
CA GLU A 114 -2.08 -22.14 1.57
C GLU A 114 -0.68 -21.78 2.11
N GLU A 115 -0.54 -20.69 2.86
CA GLU A 115 0.77 -20.19 3.28
C GLU A 115 1.13 -20.75 4.65
N GLN A 116 2.31 -21.32 4.82
CA GLN A 116 2.72 -21.82 6.15
C GLN A 116 2.91 -20.66 7.16
N GLN A 117 3.48 -19.55 6.70
CA GLN A 117 3.84 -18.38 7.51
C GLN A 117 3.59 -17.09 6.74
N VAL A 118 3.31 -16.01 7.46
CA VAL A 118 3.22 -14.64 6.92
C VAL A 118 4.07 -13.74 7.82
N HIS A 119 5.18 -13.24 7.28
CA HIS A 119 6.15 -12.47 8.07
C HIS A 119 5.94 -10.97 7.98
N VAL A 120 5.40 -10.49 6.85
CA VAL A 120 5.16 -9.06 6.65
C VAL A 120 3.82 -8.85 5.95
N LEU A 121 2.99 -8.00 6.53
CA LEU A 121 1.77 -7.48 5.89
C LEU A 121 1.98 -5.99 5.59
N VAL A 122 1.94 -5.62 4.31
CA VAL A 122 2.02 -4.23 3.86
C VAL A 122 0.65 -3.78 3.37
N ASN A 123 -0.07 -3.08 4.25
CA ASN A 123 -1.34 -2.41 3.97
C ASN A 123 -1.08 -1.11 3.19
N ASN A 124 -0.85 -1.26 1.88
CA ASN A 124 -0.48 -0.20 0.94
C ASN A 124 -1.66 0.34 0.11
N ALA A 125 -2.64 -0.49 -0.22
CA ALA A 125 -3.68 -0.14 -1.18
C ALA A 125 -4.50 1.07 -0.72
N ALA A 126 -4.77 2.02 -1.62
CA ALA A 126 -5.59 3.16 -1.28
C ALA A 126 -6.28 3.75 -2.51
N VAL A 127 -7.42 4.38 -2.28
CA VAL A 127 -8.06 5.33 -3.18
C VAL A 127 -7.92 6.73 -2.60
N MET A 128 -7.90 7.74 -3.47
CA MET A 128 -7.67 9.12 -3.07
C MET A 128 -8.59 10.06 -3.85
N ARG A 129 -9.33 10.90 -3.11
CA ARG A 129 -10.20 11.95 -3.65
C ARG A 129 -11.19 11.46 -4.72
N CYS A 130 -11.69 10.23 -4.57
CA CYS A 130 -12.75 9.74 -5.44
C CYS A 130 -14.07 10.50 -5.16
N PRO A 131 -15.03 10.48 -6.10
CA PRO A 131 -16.40 10.90 -5.83
C PRO A 131 -17.01 10.14 -4.65
N HIS A 132 -18.18 10.60 -4.19
CA HIS A 132 -18.90 9.91 -3.13
C HIS A 132 -19.40 8.55 -3.66
N TRP A 133 -18.69 7.51 -3.29
CA TRP A 133 -18.99 6.12 -3.59
C TRP A 133 -19.07 5.32 -2.30
N THR A 134 -19.74 4.19 -2.36
CA THR A 134 -19.82 3.24 -1.25
C THR A 134 -19.18 1.91 -1.64
N THR A 135 -18.59 1.23 -0.66
CA THR A 135 -18.15 -0.16 -0.79
C THR A 135 -19.37 -1.08 -0.97
N GLU A 136 -19.14 -2.35 -1.29
CA GLU A 136 -20.22 -3.35 -1.36
C GLU A 136 -20.99 -3.45 -0.04
N ASP A 137 -20.29 -3.27 1.07
CA ASP A 137 -20.85 -3.32 2.44
C ASP A 137 -21.39 -1.97 2.95
N GLY A 138 -21.49 -0.95 2.10
CA GLY A 138 -22.11 0.34 2.46
C GLY A 138 -21.23 1.34 3.20
N PHE A 139 -19.92 1.15 3.28
CA PHE A 139 -19.01 2.14 3.85
C PHE A 139 -18.61 3.20 2.82
N GLU A 140 -18.31 4.41 3.27
CA GLU A 140 -17.69 5.44 2.42
C GLU A 140 -16.40 4.90 1.80
N MET A 141 -16.23 5.04 0.49
CA MET A 141 -15.19 4.35 -0.28
C MET A 141 -13.75 4.58 0.21
N GLN A 142 -13.38 5.82 0.57
CA GLN A 142 -12.01 6.12 1.02
C GLN A 142 -11.75 5.55 2.42
N LEU A 143 -12.70 5.67 3.35
CA LEU A 143 -12.62 5.05 4.67
C LEU A 143 -12.65 3.52 4.58
N GLY A 144 -13.54 2.98 3.76
CA GLY A 144 -13.75 1.56 3.49
C GLY A 144 -12.47 0.90 2.98
N VAL A 145 -11.93 1.38 1.86
CA VAL A 145 -10.73 0.78 1.24
C VAL A 145 -9.47 1.10 2.03
N ASN A 146 -9.23 2.36 2.40
CA ASN A 146 -7.93 2.76 2.94
C ASN A 146 -7.75 2.27 4.39
N TYR A 147 -8.85 2.13 5.14
CA TYR A 147 -8.82 1.80 6.56
C TYR A 147 -9.60 0.53 6.92
N LEU A 148 -10.92 0.48 6.73
CA LEU A 148 -11.75 -0.62 7.26
C LEU A 148 -11.39 -1.98 6.65
N GLY A 149 -11.13 -2.02 5.36
CA GLY A 149 -10.70 -3.24 4.67
C GLY A 149 -9.37 -3.77 5.21
N HIS A 150 -8.39 -2.88 5.38
CA HIS A 150 -7.10 -3.24 6.00
C HIS A 150 -7.22 -3.59 7.48
N PHE A 151 -8.11 -2.92 8.21
CA PHE A 151 -8.41 -3.25 9.60
C PHE A 151 -8.92 -4.69 9.70
N LEU A 152 -9.90 -5.06 8.88
CA LEU A 152 -10.41 -6.43 8.84
C LEU A 152 -9.32 -7.43 8.43
N LEU A 153 -8.62 -7.16 7.32
CA LEU A 153 -7.55 -8.02 6.81
C LEU A 153 -6.47 -8.29 7.87
N THR A 154 -6.03 -7.24 8.56
CA THR A 154 -5.01 -7.33 9.61
C THR A 154 -5.48 -8.20 10.76
N ASN A 155 -6.73 -8.02 11.23
CA ASN A 155 -7.26 -8.81 12.33
C ASN A 155 -7.46 -10.29 11.94
N LEU A 156 -7.88 -10.57 10.71
CA LEU A 156 -8.05 -11.95 10.21
C LEU A 156 -6.71 -12.69 10.07
N LEU A 157 -5.64 -11.99 9.70
CA LEU A 157 -4.30 -12.56 9.57
C LEU A 157 -3.46 -12.47 10.85
N LEU A 158 -4.02 -11.92 11.93
CA LEU A 158 -3.23 -11.54 13.11
C LEU A 158 -2.57 -12.74 13.80
N ASP A 159 -3.29 -13.84 13.96
CA ASP A 159 -2.75 -15.04 14.61
C ASP A 159 -1.68 -15.71 13.74
N LYS A 160 -1.85 -15.68 12.41
CA LYS A 160 -0.83 -16.13 11.45
C LYS A 160 0.45 -15.31 11.55
N LEU A 161 0.31 -13.98 11.63
CA LEU A 161 1.43 -13.04 11.81
C LEU A 161 2.14 -13.28 13.14
N LYS A 162 1.42 -13.46 14.24
CA LYS A 162 2.00 -13.80 15.56
C LYS A 162 2.74 -15.13 15.54
N ALA A 163 2.16 -16.16 14.92
CA ALA A 163 2.79 -17.47 14.78
C ALA A 163 4.05 -17.45 13.89
N SER A 164 4.20 -16.40 13.07
CA SER A 164 5.34 -16.18 12.18
C SER A 164 6.37 -15.20 12.75
N ALA A 165 6.33 -14.92 14.05
CA ALA A 165 7.23 -14.00 14.73
C ALA A 165 8.72 -14.38 14.49
N PRO A 166 9.63 -13.41 14.26
CA PRO A 166 9.38 -11.97 14.24
C PRO A 166 8.67 -11.53 12.95
N SER A 167 7.53 -10.85 13.10
CA SER A 167 6.70 -10.38 11.98
C SER A 167 6.40 -8.88 12.06
N ARG A 168 5.92 -8.29 10.96
CA ARG A 168 5.66 -6.84 10.87
C ARG A 168 4.38 -6.54 10.12
N ILE A 169 3.63 -5.57 10.64
CA ILE A 169 2.48 -4.97 9.97
C ILE A 169 2.86 -3.53 9.63
N ILE A 170 2.83 -3.18 8.35
CA ILE A 170 3.22 -1.88 7.82
C ILE A 170 1.99 -1.23 7.19
N ASN A 171 1.54 -0.11 7.76
CA ASN A 171 0.37 0.61 7.28
C ASN A 171 0.77 1.91 6.58
N LEU A 172 0.42 2.07 5.30
CA LEU A 172 0.73 3.28 4.55
C LEU A 172 -0.30 4.39 4.79
N SER A 173 0.15 5.41 5.52
CA SER A 173 -0.59 6.67 5.66
C SER A 173 -0.15 7.72 4.62
N SER A 174 -0.39 9.00 4.89
CA SER A 174 0.00 10.15 4.08
C SER A 174 0.09 11.38 4.97
N LEU A 175 0.89 12.40 4.61
CA LEU A 175 0.88 13.71 5.29
C LEU A 175 -0.52 14.34 5.37
N ALA A 176 -1.46 13.93 4.52
CA ALA A 176 -2.87 14.31 4.60
C ALA A 176 -3.50 14.04 5.98
N HIS A 177 -3.01 13.04 6.74
CA HIS A 177 -3.53 12.73 8.06
C HIS A 177 -3.43 13.90 9.06
N VAL A 178 -2.47 14.82 8.87
CA VAL A 178 -2.27 15.99 9.74
C VAL A 178 -3.49 16.93 9.72
N ALA A 179 -4.17 16.99 8.57
CA ALA A 179 -5.41 17.75 8.41
C ALA A 179 -6.67 16.89 8.62
N GLY A 180 -6.51 15.65 9.07
CA GLY A 180 -7.62 14.73 9.29
C GLY A 180 -8.37 15.01 10.59
N ARG A 181 -9.67 14.74 10.58
CA ARG A 181 -10.52 14.67 11.77
C ARG A 181 -11.38 13.42 11.65
N ILE A 182 -11.49 12.65 12.73
CA ILE A 182 -12.44 11.54 12.79
C ILE A 182 -13.77 12.09 13.27
N ASP A 183 -14.80 11.92 12.45
CA ASP A 183 -16.17 12.20 12.82
C ASP A 183 -16.85 10.89 13.26
N PHE A 184 -16.90 10.63 14.56
CA PHE A 184 -17.47 9.38 15.09
C PHE A 184 -19.00 9.32 14.95
N ASP A 185 -19.67 10.46 14.78
CA ASP A 185 -21.13 10.55 14.62
C ASP A 185 -21.58 10.34 13.17
N ASP A 186 -20.65 10.50 12.21
CA ASP A 186 -20.87 10.34 10.78
C ASP A 186 -19.58 9.93 10.03
N LEU A 187 -19.10 8.72 10.30
CA LEU A 187 -17.91 8.17 9.66
C LEU A 187 -18.07 8.07 8.14
N ASN A 188 -19.28 7.77 7.66
CA ASN A 188 -19.60 7.49 6.26
C ASN A 188 -20.01 8.72 5.44
N TRP A 189 -19.99 9.93 6.02
CA TRP A 189 -20.40 11.16 5.31
C TRP A 189 -21.86 11.14 4.81
N GLU A 190 -22.76 10.55 5.58
CA GLU A 190 -24.19 10.43 5.27
C GLU A 190 -24.98 11.69 5.61
N LYS A 191 -24.56 12.43 6.65
CA LYS A 191 -25.33 13.55 7.23
C LYS A 191 -24.81 14.93 6.79
N ARG A 192 -23.78 14.96 5.94
CA ARG A 192 -23.10 16.19 5.52
C ARG A 192 -22.67 16.12 4.06
N LYS A 193 -22.40 17.28 3.47
CA LYS A 193 -21.90 17.35 2.09
C LYS A 193 -20.53 16.67 2.00
N TYR A 194 -20.39 15.76 1.04
CA TYR A 194 -19.15 15.01 0.81
C TYR A 194 -18.01 15.93 0.35
N ASP A 195 -16.90 15.92 1.09
CA ASP A 195 -15.64 16.56 0.71
C ASP A 195 -14.58 15.48 0.46
N THR A 196 -14.18 15.33 -0.80
CA THR A 196 -13.27 14.26 -1.24
C THR A 196 -11.90 14.34 -0.57
N LYS A 197 -11.43 15.55 -0.23
CA LYS A 197 -10.15 15.78 0.44
C LYS A 197 -10.28 15.46 1.93
N ALA A 198 -11.33 15.94 2.58
CA ALA A 198 -11.54 15.70 4.01
C ALA A 198 -11.80 14.21 4.30
N ALA A 199 -12.56 13.51 3.44
CA ALA A 199 -12.74 12.05 3.53
C ALA A 199 -11.41 11.30 3.41
N TYR A 200 -10.55 11.71 2.47
CA TYR A 200 -9.20 11.16 2.35
C TYR A 200 -8.37 11.40 3.62
N CYS A 201 -8.34 12.63 4.13
CA CYS A 201 -7.61 12.98 5.36
C CYS A 201 -8.12 12.19 6.58
N GLN A 202 -9.43 12.03 6.71
CA GLN A 202 -10.07 11.19 7.73
C GLN A 202 -9.57 9.74 7.63
N SER A 203 -9.59 9.15 6.44
CA SER A 203 -9.13 7.77 6.23
C SER A 203 -7.66 7.58 6.61
N LYS A 204 -6.78 8.54 6.27
CA LYS A 204 -5.34 8.47 6.57
C LYS A 204 -5.03 8.75 8.04
N LEU A 205 -5.86 9.54 8.73
CA LEU A 205 -5.80 9.66 10.19
C LEU A 205 -6.23 8.36 10.88
N ALA A 206 -7.30 7.71 10.41
CA ALA A 206 -7.76 6.43 10.96
C ALA A 206 -6.66 5.36 10.91
N VAL A 207 -5.89 5.30 9.80
CA VAL A 207 -4.73 4.43 9.66
C VAL A 207 -3.66 4.68 10.75
N ILE A 208 -3.36 5.94 11.07
CA ILE A 208 -2.38 6.29 12.11
C ILE A 208 -2.89 5.89 13.50
N LEU A 209 -4.15 6.19 13.81
CA LEU A 209 -4.77 5.83 15.09
C LEU A 209 -4.78 4.32 15.29
N PHE A 210 -5.16 3.58 14.25
CA PHE A 210 -5.12 2.12 14.26
C PHE A 210 -3.71 1.57 14.44
N THR A 211 -2.71 2.14 13.76
CA THR A 211 -1.32 1.69 13.92
C THR A 211 -0.83 1.87 15.36
N LYS A 212 -1.15 3.01 16.00
CA LYS A 212 -0.81 3.27 17.39
C LYS A 212 -1.50 2.29 18.34
N GLU A 213 -2.81 2.09 18.15
CA GLU A 213 -3.59 1.20 19.01
C GLU A 213 -3.19 -0.28 18.84
N LEU A 214 -2.94 -0.71 17.60
CA LEU A 214 -2.48 -2.05 17.29
C LEU A 214 -1.10 -2.30 17.93
N SER A 215 -0.17 -1.36 17.82
CA SER A 215 1.15 -1.45 18.47
C SER A 215 1.02 -1.54 19.98
N ARG A 216 0.14 -0.73 20.60
CA ARG A 216 -0.12 -0.78 22.05
C ARG A 216 -0.66 -2.14 22.49
N ARG A 217 -1.58 -2.73 21.73
CA ARG A 217 -2.18 -4.04 22.05
C ARG A 217 -1.22 -5.20 21.86
N LEU A 218 -0.37 -5.14 20.85
CA LEU A 218 0.54 -6.23 20.52
C LEU A 218 1.84 -6.18 21.32
N GLN A 219 2.26 -5.01 21.81
CA GLN A 219 3.55 -4.82 22.50
C GLN A 219 4.78 -5.29 21.70
N GLY A 220 4.63 -5.43 20.37
CA GLY A 220 5.62 -6.05 19.48
C GLY A 220 5.31 -7.52 19.21
N ILE A 221 5.41 -7.93 17.94
CA ILE A 221 5.34 -9.32 17.45
C ILE A 221 6.51 -9.59 16.50
#